data_AF-A0A1I2Z161-F1
#
_entry.id   AF-A0A1I2Z161-F1
#
_cell.length_a   1.000
_cell.length_b   1.000
_cell.length_c   1.000
_cell.angle_alpha   90.00
_cell.angle_beta   90.00
_cell.angle_gamma   90.00
#
_symmetry.space_group_name_H-M   'P 1'
#
loop_
_entity.id
_entity.type
_entity.pdbx_description
1 polymer ?
#
loop_
_entity_poly.entity_id
_entity_poly.type
_entity_poly.pdbx_seq_one_letter_code
_entity_poly.pdbx_strand_id
1 'polypeptide(L)'
;MLNKANLRLRILIASLVAFALFCLPAVSGYAAETFINQEATGKINPVVYEQFELIINDFIGQDTELRNWELLDQQINHIASAQSGQDVSITFHIERKHLLKFAKAEDSPALKGRLKYIQNNGKQLSANALAKANKEIEIWKRDLNEYITTPQHCSDHIKVTATLDANDKVIPDTIKFYAEDPVGNFLPTRLQDIPSNETVEQNAFDTIKENVITQEGMVEPSAIVNYDRIAARDYVRKWVANTSKPCEPDSETVQDKSNYNPAYTAYTCNDCANFVSQGLNAGGIPTDSTWKPYTSAWINVTSQANYMVAKTYWIATTNLNDCVAGFPFRIKSYEHVMMMSYNDGTTRKYCGHSSDRYDEKWTGGTANAYYYRINY
;
A
#
# COMPACT_ATOMS: atom_id res chain seq x y z
N MET A 1 48.21 -38.93 -33.66
CA MET A 1 47.25 -38.20 -34.51
C MET A 1 45.85 -38.67 -34.15
N LEU A 2 44.97 -37.71 -33.79
CA LEU A 2 43.49 -37.66 -33.85
C LEU A 2 42.63 -38.91 -33.56
N ASN A 3 41.49 -38.86 -32.86
CA ASN A 3 40.86 -37.80 -32.06
C ASN A 3 39.76 -38.46 -31.18
N LYS A 4 39.62 -37.99 -29.94
CA LYS A 4 38.58 -38.43 -28.98
C LYS A 4 37.27 -37.71 -29.28
N ALA A 5 36.43 -38.30 -30.12
CA ALA A 5 35.05 -37.86 -30.29
C ALA A 5 34.19 -39.05 -30.72
N ASN A 6 33.76 -39.89 -29.77
CA ASN A 6 32.60 -40.80 -29.91
C ASN A 6 32.30 -41.61 -28.62
N LEU A 7 32.50 -41.02 -27.44
CA LEU A 7 32.14 -41.63 -26.15
C LEU A 7 31.16 -40.77 -25.34
N ARG A 8 30.25 -40.06 -26.02
CA ARG A 8 29.15 -39.29 -25.39
C ARG A 8 27.83 -39.42 -26.18
N LEU A 9 27.43 -40.63 -26.55
CA LEU A 9 26.15 -40.84 -27.24
C LEU A 9 25.35 -42.08 -26.81
N ARG A 10 25.57 -42.63 -25.60
CA ARG A 10 24.72 -43.73 -25.07
C ARG A 10 24.43 -43.63 -23.57
N ILE A 11 24.14 -42.41 -23.12
CA ILE A 11 23.32 -42.17 -21.91
C ILE A 11 22.31 -41.07 -22.29
N LEU A 12 21.49 -41.40 -23.29
CA LEU A 12 20.22 -40.77 -23.57
C LEU A 12 19.22 -41.93 -23.56
N ILE A 13 18.06 -41.74 -22.93
CA ILE A 13 16.98 -42.73 -22.73
C ILE A 13 17.15 -43.60 -21.47
N ALA A 14 16.97 -42.99 -20.29
CA ALA A 14 16.49 -43.68 -19.07
C ALA A 14 16.16 -42.75 -17.87
N SER A 15 16.26 -41.42 -17.98
CA SER A 15 16.03 -40.53 -16.81
C SER A 15 15.20 -39.27 -17.14
N LEU A 16 14.27 -39.35 -18.09
CA LEU A 16 13.41 -38.24 -18.51
C LEU A 16 11.92 -38.55 -18.36
N VAL A 17 11.56 -39.33 -17.34
CA VAL A 17 10.17 -39.58 -16.92
C VAL A 17 10.13 -39.73 -15.40
N ALA A 18 10.31 -38.63 -14.68
CA ALA A 18 9.88 -38.43 -13.29
C ALA A 18 10.44 -37.10 -12.78
N PHE A 19 9.80 -35.99 -13.15
CA PHE A 19 9.72 -34.72 -12.38
C PHE A 19 9.10 -33.65 -13.29
N ALA A 20 7.83 -33.83 -13.61
CA ALA A 20 7.01 -32.81 -14.26
C ALA A 20 5.55 -32.99 -13.80
N LEU A 21 5.34 -33.00 -12.49
CA LEU A 21 4.02 -32.85 -11.89
C LEU A 21 4.18 -32.03 -10.61
N PHE A 22 3.35 -31.00 -10.50
CA PHE A 22 3.23 -30.02 -9.41
C PHE A 22 4.28 -28.91 -9.36
N CYS A 23 4.07 -27.90 -10.21
CA CYS A 23 4.14 -26.48 -9.84
C CYS A 23 3.58 -25.65 -11.01
N LEU A 24 2.28 -25.74 -11.24
CA LEU A 24 1.56 -24.66 -11.92
C LEU A 24 1.28 -23.61 -10.86
N PRO A 25 1.79 -22.37 -10.96
CA PRO A 25 1.21 -21.30 -10.18
C PRO A 25 -0.25 -21.19 -10.62
N ALA A 26 -1.17 -21.26 -9.66
CA ALA A 26 -2.54 -20.87 -9.89
C ALA A 26 -2.52 -19.41 -10.32
N VAL A 27 -2.57 -19.17 -11.64
CA VAL A 27 -2.85 -17.86 -12.19
C VAL A 27 -4.34 -17.64 -11.93
N SER A 28 -4.66 -17.15 -10.73
CA SER A 28 -5.94 -16.49 -10.50
C SER A 28 -5.90 -15.18 -11.28
N GLY A 29 -6.23 -15.26 -12.57
CA GLY A 29 -6.63 -14.09 -13.33
C GLY A 29 -7.90 -13.56 -12.68
N TYR A 30 -7.76 -12.56 -11.81
CA TYR A 30 -8.89 -11.76 -11.38
C TYR A 30 -9.32 -10.96 -12.61
N ALA A 31 -10.36 -11.44 -13.29
CA ALA A 31 -11.11 -10.59 -14.20
C ALA A 31 -11.70 -9.47 -13.34
N ALA A 32 -11.32 -8.23 -13.64
CA ALA A 32 -12.04 -7.07 -13.12
C ALA A 32 -13.45 -7.15 -13.69
N GLU A 33 -14.44 -7.43 -12.84
CA GLU A 33 -15.84 -7.22 -13.20
C GLU A 33 -16.03 -5.70 -13.33
N THR A 34 -16.06 -5.21 -14.57
CA THR A 34 -16.50 -3.84 -14.87
C THR A 34 -17.99 -3.74 -14.56
N PHE A 35 -18.32 -3.39 -13.32
CA PHE A 35 -19.61 -2.82 -13.02
C PHE A 35 -19.60 -1.39 -13.54
N ILE A 36 -20.49 -1.11 -14.48
CA ILE A 36 -20.72 0.23 -15.01
C ILE A 36 -21.16 1.11 -13.82
N ASN A 37 -20.35 2.12 -13.50
CA ASN A 37 -20.64 3.18 -12.54
C ASN A 37 -21.85 4.00 -13.03
N GLN A 38 -23.04 3.56 -12.63
CA GLN A 38 -24.17 4.47 -12.54
C GLN A 38 -24.96 4.09 -11.28
N GLU A 39 -24.41 4.43 -10.12
CA GLU A 39 -25.10 4.27 -8.85
C GLU A 39 -26.25 5.28 -8.79
N ALA A 40 -27.47 4.81 -9.04
CA ALA A 40 -28.67 5.53 -8.64
C ALA A 40 -28.70 5.56 -7.11
N THR A 41 -28.76 6.74 -6.50
CA THR A 41 -29.03 6.91 -5.06
C THR A 41 -30.48 6.49 -4.78
N GLY A 42 -30.72 5.18 -4.71
CA GLY A 42 -32.02 4.61 -4.36
C GLY A 42 -32.19 4.57 -2.85
N LYS A 43 -33.41 4.84 -2.35
CA LYS A 43 -33.74 4.54 -0.96
C LYS A 43 -33.88 3.03 -0.81
N ILE A 44 -32.91 2.37 -0.18
CA ILE A 44 -33.02 0.96 0.22
C ILE A 44 -34.00 0.83 1.39
N ASN A 45 -34.69 -0.31 1.45
CA ASN A 45 -35.54 -0.68 2.59
C ASN A 45 -34.72 -0.60 3.90
N PRO A 46 -35.16 0.17 4.93
CA PRO A 46 -34.43 0.30 6.19
C PRO A 46 -34.07 -1.04 6.85
N VAL A 47 -34.93 -2.05 6.74
CA VAL A 47 -34.68 -3.40 7.30
C VAL A 47 -33.56 -4.13 6.56
N VAL A 48 -33.41 -3.89 5.26
CA VAL A 48 -32.27 -4.40 4.48
C VAL A 48 -30.99 -3.65 4.88
N TYR A 49 -31.07 -2.32 4.99
CA TYR A 49 -29.93 -1.50 5.41
C TYR A 49 -29.39 -1.91 6.79
N GLU A 50 -30.25 -2.13 7.78
CA GLU A 50 -29.85 -2.62 9.12
C GLU A 50 -29.09 -3.95 9.07
N GLN A 51 -29.47 -4.88 8.18
CA GLN A 51 -28.73 -6.13 7.99
C GLN A 51 -27.32 -5.88 7.44
N PHE A 52 -27.17 -4.97 6.47
CA PHE A 52 -25.87 -4.60 5.92
C PHE A 52 -25.00 -3.85 6.94
N GLU A 53 -25.60 -3.01 7.80
CA GLU A 53 -24.89 -2.39 8.91
C GLU A 53 -24.31 -3.43 9.88
N LEU A 54 -25.07 -4.47 10.22
CA LEU A 54 -24.56 -5.57 11.06
C LEU A 54 -23.42 -6.33 10.37
N ILE A 55 -23.57 -6.61 9.07
CA ILE A 55 -22.55 -7.31 8.27
C ILE A 55 -21.24 -6.51 8.19
N ILE A 56 -21.30 -5.20 7.91
CA ILE A 56 -20.10 -4.39 7.82
C ILE A 56 -19.45 -4.20 9.20
N ASN A 57 -20.23 -4.05 10.28
CA ASN A 57 -19.68 -3.96 11.63
C ASN A 57 -18.92 -5.23 12.04
N ASP A 58 -19.48 -6.41 11.74
CA ASP A 58 -18.80 -7.70 12.00
C ASP A 58 -17.50 -7.83 11.20
N PHE A 59 -17.55 -7.52 9.90
CA PHE A 59 -16.36 -7.53 9.04
C PHE A 59 -15.26 -6.60 9.56
N ILE A 60 -15.61 -5.38 9.96
CA ILE A 60 -14.65 -4.39 10.47
C ILE A 60 -14.10 -4.80 11.84
N GLY A 61 -14.91 -5.41 12.69
CA GLY A 61 -14.45 -5.99 13.95
C GLY A 61 -13.35 -7.03 13.71
N GLN A 62 -13.61 -8.00 12.83
CA GLN A 62 -12.63 -9.04 12.49
C GLN A 62 -11.39 -8.49 11.77
N ASP A 63 -11.55 -7.55 10.83
CA ASP A 63 -10.42 -6.88 10.15
C ASP A 63 -9.52 -6.16 11.16
N THR A 64 -10.11 -5.49 12.16
CA THR A 64 -9.38 -4.78 13.23
C THR A 64 -8.60 -5.75 14.12
N GLU A 65 -9.20 -6.87 14.51
CA GLU A 65 -8.53 -7.91 15.31
C GLU A 65 -7.35 -8.54 14.55
N LEU A 66 -7.55 -8.92 13.29
CA LEU A 66 -6.51 -9.54 12.45
C LEU A 66 -5.33 -8.59 12.19
N ARG A 67 -5.56 -7.27 12.23
CA ARG A 67 -4.50 -6.25 12.10
C ARG A 67 -3.77 -5.95 13.41
N ASN A 68 -4.14 -6.60 14.51
CA ASN A 68 -3.66 -6.31 15.86
C ASN A 68 -3.87 -4.82 16.23
N TRP A 69 -5.07 -4.29 16.01
CA TRP A 69 -5.39 -2.92 16.37
C TRP A 69 -6.15 -2.85 17.70
N GLU A 70 -5.81 -1.87 18.52
CA GLU A 70 -6.65 -1.38 19.60
C GLU A 70 -7.47 -0.22 19.04
N LEU A 71 -8.76 -0.46 18.84
CA LEU A 71 -9.67 0.55 18.31
C LEU A 71 -10.00 1.58 19.40
N LEU A 72 -9.75 2.84 19.09
CA LEU A 72 -10.03 3.99 19.97
C LEU A 72 -11.31 4.72 19.57
N ASP A 73 -11.58 4.79 18.27
CA ASP A 73 -12.78 5.41 17.69
C ASP A 73 -13.10 4.76 16.34
N GLN A 74 -14.38 4.75 15.98
CA GLN A 74 -14.86 4.24 14.70
C GLN A 74 -16.12 4.97 14.26
N GLN A 75 -16.14 5.36 12.99
CA GLN A 75 -17.30 5.88 12.31
C GLN A 75 -17.52 5.10 11.02
N ILE A 76 -18.77 4.69 10.78
CA ILE A 76 -19.20 4.05 9.54
C ILE A 76 -20.32 4.91 8.98
N ASN A 77 -20.08 5.49 7.81
CA ASN A 77 -21.01 6.39 7.15
C ASN A 77 -21.46 5.76 5.84
N HIS A 78 -22.76 5.71 5.61
CA HIS A 78 -23.31 5.32 4.31
C HIS A 78 -22.99 6.38 3.26
N ILE A 79 -22.46 5.95 2.10
CA ILE A 79 -22.17 6.81 0.96
C ILE A 79 -23.24 6.65 -0.11
N ALA A 80 -23.44 5.41 -0.54
CA ALA A 80 -24.27 5.08 -1.69
C ALA A 80 -24.81 3.67 -1.59
N SER A 81 -25.93 3.44 -2.26
CA SER A 81 -26.59 2.15 -2.27
C SER A 81 -27.38 1.94 -3.55
N ALA A 82 -27.36 0.71 -4.07
CA ALA A 82 -28.10 0.31 -5.26
C ALA A 82 -28.78 -1.05 -5.03
N GLN A 83 -29.92 -1.24 -5.69
CA GLN A 83 -30.65 -2.50 -5.67
C GLN A 83 -31.20 -2.80 -7.08
N SER A 84 -30.96 -4.03 -7.55
CA SER A 84 -31.48 -4.55 -8.81
C SER A 84 -32.12 -5.91 -8.56
N GLY A 85 -33.45 -5.92 -8.48
CA GLY A 85 -34.19 -7.11 -8.03
C GLY A 85 -33.81 -7.49 -6.60
N GLN A 86 -33.24 -8.68 -6.42
CA GLN A 86 -32.77 -9.19 -5.14
C GLN A 86 -31.31 -8.86 -4.84
N ASP A 87 -30.54 -8.36 -5.81
CA ASP A 87 -29.14 -8.02 -5.60
C ASP A 87 -29.03 -6.60 -5.06
N VAL A 88 -28.27 -6.44 -3.98
CA VAL A 88 -28.07 -5.19 -3.26
C VAL A 88 -26.57 -4.91 -3.12
N SER A 89 -26.20 -3.64 -3.30
CA SER A 89 -24.87 -3.13 -2.96
C SER A 89 -24.96 -1.88 -2.09
N ILE A 90 -24.15 -1.81 -1.05
CA ILE A 90 -24.04 -0.62 -0.18
C ILE A 90 -22.56 -0.29 0.01
N THR A 91 -22.22 0.97 -0.21
CA THR A 91 -20.87 1.52 -0.04
C THR A 91 -20.81 2.35 1.23
N PHE A 92 -19.83 2.05 2.07
CA PHE A 92 -19.57 2.71 3.35
C PHE A 92 -18.21 3.41 3.33
N HIS A 93 -18.18 4.63 3.89
CA HIS A 93 -16.95 5.31 4.28
C HIS A 93 -16.68 4.99 5.74
N ILE A 94 -15.48 4.50 6.03
CA ILE A 94 -15.13 3.99 7.35
C ILE A 94 -13.90 4.75 7.83
N GLU A 95 -14.06 5.44 8.95
CA GLU A 95 -12.96 6.09 9.64
C GLU A 95 -12.69 5.36 10.94
N ARG A 96 -11.42 5.04 11.19
CA ARG A 96 -10.97 4.38 12.41
C ARG A 96 -9.80 5.13 13.00
N LYS A 97 -9.81 5.27 14.32
CA LYS A 97 -8.67 5.72 15.10
C LYS A 97 -8.18 4.55 15.95
N HIS A 98 -6.89 4.25 15.90
CA HIS A 98 -6.36 3.06 16.56
C HIS A 98 -4.94 3.25 17.10
N LEU A 99 -4.53 2.34 17.97
CA LEU A 99 -3.13 2.05 18.29
C LEU A 99 -2.78 0.67 17.75
N LEU A 100 -1.50 0.47 17.44
CA LEU A 100 -0.98 -0.86 17.18
C LEU A 100 -0.84 -1.63 18.51
N LYS A 101 -1.54 -2.77 18.63
CA LYS A 101 -1.72 -3.52 19.88
C LYS A 101 -0.54 -4.46 20.18
N PHE A 102 0.65 -3.89 20.35
CA PHE A 102 1.83 -4.58 20.88
C PHE A 102 2.39 -3.82 22.08
N ALA A 103 3.02 -4.51 23.04
CA ALA A 103 3.57 -3.86 24.23
C ALA A 103 4.77 -2.96 23.93
N LYS A 104 5.54 -3.29 22.88
CA LYS A 104 6.70 -2.55 22.37
C LYS A 104 6.96 -2.93 20.92
N ALA A 105 7.72 -2.10 20.19
CA ALA A 105 8.02 -2.34 18.78
C ALA A 105 8.64 -3.71 18.51
N GLU A 106 9.50 -4.24 19.39
CA GLU A 106 10.17 -5.54 19.21
C GLU A 106 9.22 -6.74 19.24
N ASP A 107 8.00 -6.57 19.76
CA ASP A 107 6.98 -7.61 19.78
C ASP A 107 6.17 -7.63 18.48
N SER A 108 6.24 -6.56 17.67
CA SER A 108 5.63 -6.54 16.33
C SER A 108 6.34 -7.53 15.40
N PRO A 109 5.58 -8.35 14.64
CA PRO A 109 6.16 -9.30 13.70
C PRO A 109 7.16 -8.69 12.72
N ALA A 110 6.88 -7.47 12.23
CA ALA A 110 7.72 -6.80 11.26
C ALA A 110 9.11 -6.43 11.81
N LEU A 111 9.23 -6.09 13.09
CA LEU A 111 10.54 -5.84 13.71
C LEU A 111 11.19 -7.13 14.18
N LYS A 112 10.40 -8.06 14.72
CA LYS A 112 10.87 -9.36 15.19
C LYS A 112 11.58 -10.15 14.09
N GLY A 113 11.02 -10.18 12.88
CA GLY A 113 11.65 -10.84 11.71
C GLY A 113 13.01 -10.25 11.36
N ARG A 114 13.12 -8.92 11.38
CA ARG A 114 14.37 -8.20 11.10
C ARG A 114 15.45 -8.46 12.16
N LEU A 115 15.06 -8.40 13.43
CA LEU A 115 15.94 -8.71 14.55
C LEU A 115 16.45 -10.15 14.50
N LYS A 116 15.58 -11.10 14.16
CA LYS A 116 15.93 -12.51 13.98
C LYS A 116 16.96 -12.72 12.88
N TYR A 117 16.90 -11.98 11.77
CA TYR A 117 17.92 -12.02 10.73
C TYR A 117 19.29 -11.60 11.25
N ILE A 118 19.37 -10.48 11.99
CA ILE A 118 20.62 -9.99 12.58
C ILE A 118 21.16 -10.95 13.64
N GLN A 119 20.30 -11.51 14.48
CA GLN A 119 20.71 -12.50 15.48
C GLN A 119 21.35 -13.73 14.82
N ASN A 120 20.77 -14.21 13.72
CA ASN A 120 21.23 -15.42 13.05
C ASN A 120 22.47 -15.19 12.16
N ASN A 121 22.58 -14.03 11.52
CA ASN A 121 23.56 -13.81 10.45
C ASN A 121 24.55 -12.67 10.74
N GLY A 122 24.29 -11.82 11.73
CA GLY A 122 25.03 -10.57 11.95
C GLY A 122 26.54 -10.74 12.14
N LYS A 123 27.00 -11.88 12.68
CA LYS A 123 28.43 -12.20 12.83
C LYS A 123 29.15 -12.49 11.51
N GLN A 124 28.39 -12.83 10.46
CA GLN A 124 28.91 -13.16 9.12
C GLN A 124 28.83 -11.96 8.17
N LEU A 125 28.10 -10.91 8.54
CA LEU A 125 27.93 -9.71 7.72
C LEU A 125 29.20 -8.85 7.75
N SER A 126 29.49 -8.21 6.63
CA SER A 126 30.46 -7.12 6.59
C SER A 126 29.97 -5.93 7.46
N ALA A 127 30.90 -5.08 7.92
CA ALA A 127 30.54 -3.93 8.75
C ALA A 127 29.54 -2.98 8.06
N ASN A 128 29.68 -2.82 6.73
CA ASN A 128 28.76 -2.00 5.93
C ASN A 128 27.35 -2.64 5.84
N ALA A 129 27.29 -3.95 5.57
CA ALA A 129 26.03 -4.70 5.58
C ALA A 129 25.30 -4.59 6.92
N LEU A 130 26.03 -4.75 8.02
CA LEU A 130 25.47 -4.63 9.37
C LEU A 130 24.97 -3.21 9.67
N ALA A 131 25.70 -2.17 9.25
CA ALA A 131 25.27 -0.78 9.40
C ALA A 131 23.95 -0.48 8.65
N LYS A 132 23.82 -0.98 7.42
CA LYS A 132 22.59 -0.84 6.61
C LYS A 132 21.40 -1.55 7.24
N ALA A 133 21.60 -2.80 7.68
CA ALA A 133 20.58 -3.56 8.37
C ALA A 133 20.11 -2.86 9.66
N ASN A 134 21.04 -2.33 10.46
CA ASN A 134 20.72 -1.57 11.67
C ASN A 134 19.95 -0.28 11.35
N LYS A 135 20.30 0.45 10.29
CA LYS A 135 19.56 1.64 9.85
C LYS A 135 18.10 1.30 9.50
N GLU A 136 17.87 0.19 8.80
CA GLU A 136 16.51 -0.29 8.51
C GLU A 136 15.76 -0.67 9.79
N ILE A 137 16.39 -1.41 10.70
CA ILE A 137 15.81 -1.78 12.00
C ILE A 137 15.39 -0.55 12.80
N GLU A 138 16.24 0.48 12.86
CA GLU A 138 15.92 1.71 13.59
C GLU A 138 14.75 2.49 12.94
N ILE A 139 14.64 2.49 11.61
CA ILE A 139 13.50 3.07 10.90
C ILE A 139 12.19 2.40 11.33
N TRP A 140 12.16 1.06 11.32
CA TRP A 140 10.99 0.27 11.69
C TRP A 140 10.68 0.38 13.18
N LYS A 141 11.70 0.31 14.04
CA LYS A 141 11.55 0.48 15.48
C LYS A 141 10.94 1.83 15.84
N ARG A 142 11.39 2.91 15.21
CA ARG A 142 10.83 4.25 15.42
C ARG A 142 9.37 4.33 15.00
N ASP A 143 9.03 3.88 13.79
CA ASP A 143 7.65 3.91 13.29
C ASP A 143 6.71 3.08 14.17
N LEU A 144 7.09 1.85 14.47
CA LEU A 144 6.26 0.95 15.25
C LEU A 144 6.05 1.47 16.68
N ASN A 145 7.08 2.08 17.30
CA ASN A 145 6.91 2.73 18.59
C ASN A 145 5.88 3.87 18.50
N GLU A 146 5.94 4.71 17.47
CA GLU A 146 4.93 5.76 17.25
C GLU A 146 3.54 5.15 17.07
N TYR A 147 3.40 4.08 16.29
CA TYR A 147 2.09 3.45 16.04
C TYR A 147 1.50 2.79 17.29
N ILE A 148 2.34 2.32 18.22
CA ILE A 148 1.93 1.77 19.51
C ILE A 148 1.51 2.87 20.49
N THR A 149 2.19 4.02 20.49
CA THR A 149 1.99 5.05 21.53
C THR A 149 1.13 6.23 21.10
N THR A 150 0.96 6.43 19.79
CA THR A 150 0.30 7.60 19.23
C THR A 150 -0.88 7.15 18.37
N PRO A 151 -2.11 7.68 18.63
CA PRO A 151 -3.27 7.33 17.83
C PRO A 151 -3.05 7.56 16.33
N GLN A 152 -3.38 6.55 15.54
CA GLN A 152 -3.28 6.55 14.08
C GLN A 152 -4.69 6.60 13.47
N HIS A 153 -4.87 7.44 12.45
CA HIS A 153 -6.09 7.46 11.66
C HIS A 153 -6.00 6.43 10.52
N CYS A 154 -7.13 5.88 10.12
CA CYS A 154 -7.28 5.02 8.94
C CYS A 154 -8.63 5.33 8.29
N SER A 155 -8.61 5.50 6.97
CA SER A 155 -9.81 5.59 6.14
C SER A 155 -9.94 4.37 5.23
N ASP A 156 -11.18 3.96 4.98
CA ASP A 156 -11.52 2.94 4.00
C ASP A 156 -12.85 3.25 3.31
N HIS A 157 -12.93 2.92 2.02
CA HIS A 157 -14.19 2.81 1.30
C HIS A 157 -14.48 1.33 1.03
N ILE A 158 -15.50 0.79 1.71
CA ILE A 158 -15.88 -0.63 1.59
C ILE A 158 -17.27 -0.74 0.95
N LYS A 159 -17.34 -1.45 -0.16
CA LYS A 159 -18.61 -1.86 -0.78
C LYS A 159 -18.94 -3.28 -0.37
N VAL A 160 -20.15 -3.47 0.14
CA VAL A 160 -20.72 -4.77 0.48
C VAL A 160 -21.78 -5.10 -0.57
N THR A 161 -21.75 -6.30 -1.13
CA THR A 161 -22.80 -6.80 -2.03
C THR A 161 -23.39 -8.09 -1.50
N ALA A 162 -24.69 -8.29 -1.62
CA ALA A 162 -25.34 -9.55 -1.31
C ALA A 162 -26.67 -9.70 -2.06
N THR A 163 -27.20 -10.92 -2.09
CA THR A 163 -28.52 -11.24 -2.63
C THR A 163 -29.52 -11.44 -1.48
N LEU A 164 -30.73 -10.94 -1.66
CA LEU A 164 -31.86 -11.09 -0.74
C LEU A 164 -32.70 -12.33 -1.10
N ASP A 165 -33.30 -12.97 -0.10
CA ASP A 165 -34.35 -13.96 -0.31
C ASP A 165 -35.71 -13.30 -0.62
N ALA A 166 -36.78 -14.09 -0.68
CA ALA A 166 -38.13 -13.58 -0.96
C ALA A 166 -38.73 -12.72 0.18
N ASN A 167 -38.09 -12.67 1.35
CA ASN A 167 -38.52 -11.94 2.54
C ASN A 167 -37.56 -10.80 2.88
N ASP A 168 -36.79 -10.29 1.91
CA ASP A 168 -35.80 -9.23 2.10
C ASP A 168 -34.68 -9.58 3.11
N LYS A 169 -34.41 -10.88 3.33
CA LYS A 169 -33.30 -11.31 4.19
C LYS A 169 -32.04 -11.58 3.38
N VAL A 170 -30.90 -11.10 3.85
CA VAL A 170 -29.60 -11.36 3.22
C VAL A 170 -29.27 -12.86 3.25
N ILE A 171 -28.89 -13.42 2.10
CA ILE A 171 -28.39 -14.79 1.96
C ILE A 171 -26.90 -14.80 2.31
N PRO A 172 -26.46 -15.43 3.42
CA PRO A 172 -25.10 -15.28 3.94
C PRO A 172 -23.98 -15.64 2.94
N ASP A 173 -24.15 -16.73 2.18
CA ASP A 173 -23.13 -17.21 1.23
C ASP A 173 -22.95 -16.30 -0.01
N THR A 174 -23.80 -15.27 -0.16
CA THR A 174 -23.73 -14.31 -1.27
C THR A 174 -23.01 -13.02 -0.91
N ILE A 175 -22.66 -12.83 0.38
CA ILE A 175 -22.00 -11.63 0.86
C ILE A 175 -20.58 -11.54 0.29
N LYS A 176 -20.26 -10.41 -0.34
CA LYS A 176 -18.92 -10.08 -0.84
C LYS A 176 -18.53 -8.68 -0.41
N PHE A 177 -17.25 -8.50 -0.12
CA PHE A 177 -16.66 -7.22 0.25
C PHE A 177 -15.68 -6.77 -0.83
N TYR A 178 -15.66 -5.47 -1.07
CA TYR A 178 -14.73 -4.82 -1.98
C TYR A 178 -14.16 -3.56 -1.33
N ALA A 179 -12.87 -3.33 -1.51
CA ALA A 179 -12.20 -2.09 -1.11
C ALA A 179 -11.94 -1.23 -2.35
N GLU A 180 -12.13 0.08 -2.21
CA GLU A 180 -11.77 1.03 -3.26
C GLU A 180 -10.25 1.08 -3.46
N ASP A 181 -9.81 1.14 -4.72
CA ASP A 181 -8.44 1.43 -5.10
C ASP A 181 -8.23 2.95 -5.28
N PRO A 182 -6.98 3.44 -5.42
CA PRO A 182 -6.73 4.88 -5.49
C PRO A 182 -7.26 5.58 -6.74
N VAL A 183 -7.82 4.84 -7.71
CA VAL A 183 -8.47 5.41 -8.90
C VAL A 183 -9.99 5.22 -8.88
N GLY A 184 -10.56 4.76 -7.77
CA GLY A 184 -12.02 4.65 -7.56
C GLY A 184 -12.63 3.30 -7.92
N ASN A 185 -11.82 2.29 -8.29
CA ASN A 185 -12.37 0.95 -8.59
C ASN A 185 -12.53 0.14 -7.31
N PHE A 186 -13.62 -0.61 -7.21
CA PHE A 186 -13.83 -1.55 -6.12
C PHE A 186 -13.24 -2.93 -6.43
N LEU A 187 -12.18 -3.31 -5.73
CA LEU A 187 -11.51 -4.60 -5.86
C LEU A 187 -11.92 -5.55 -4.73
N PRO A 188 -12.10 -6.86 -4.99
CA PRO A 188 -12.45 -7.81 -3.94
C PRO A 188 -11.48 -7.74 -2.75
N THR A 189 -12.02 -7.71 -1.53
CA THR A 189 -11.25 -7.73 -0.29
C THR A 189 -11.78 -8.80 0.63
N ARG A 190 -10.89 -9.53 1.31
CA ARG A 190 -11.26 -10.67 2.13
C ARG A 190 -10.37 -10.75 3.36
N LEU A 191 -10.94 -11.14 4.50
CA LEU A 191 -10.20 -11.23 5.77
C LEU A 191 -9.02 -12.21 5.69
N GLN A 192 -9.15 -13.28 4.91
CA GLN A 192 -8.07 -14.25 4.67
C GLN A 192 -6.88 -13.70 3.88
N ASP A 193 -7.02 -12.55 3.22
CA ASP A 193 -5.91 -11.91 2.51
C ASP A 193 -5.04 -11.06 3.47
N ILE A 194 -5.49 -10.86 4.72
CA ILE A 194 -4.70 -10.21 5.76
C ILE A 194 -3.61 -11.20 6.20
N PRO A 195 -2.32 -10.84 6.08
CA PRO A 195 -1.24 -11.75 6.40
C PRO A 195 -1.21 -12.06 7.90
N SER A 196 -0.97 -13.31 8.26
CA SER A 196 -0.75 -13.70 9.66
C SER A 196 0.52 -13.08 10.22
N ASN A 197 0.61 -12.98 11.56
CA ASN A 197 1.82 -12.52 12.24
C ASN A 197 3.07 -13.34 11.83
N GLU A 198 2.94 -14.65 11.63
CA GLU A 198 4.06 -15.49 11.16
C GLU A 198 4.52 -15.12 9.74
N THR A 199 3.57 -14.90 8.83
CA THR A 199 3.85 -14.46 7.47
C THR A 199 4.53 -13.08 7.46
N VAL A 200 4.08 -12.15 8.31
CA VAL A 200 4.71 -10.82 8.43
C VAL A 200 6.13 -10.93 8.99
N GLU A 201 6.35 -11.76 10.02
CA GLU A 201 7.69 -12.01 10.57
C GLU A 201 8.64 -12.59 9.50
N GLN A 202 8.19 -13.59 8.75
CA GLN A 202 9.00 -14.21 7.70
C GLN A 202 9.29 -13.24 6.56
N ASN A 203 8.29 -12.50 6.07
CA ASN A 203 8.48 -11.50 5.03
C ASN A 203 9.50 -10.43 5.47
N ALA A 204 9.43 -9.97 6.72
CA ALA A 204 10.37 -9.00 7.25
C ALA A 204 11.81 -9.53 7.38
N PHE A 205 11.97 -10.82 7.73
CA PHE A 205 13.26 -11.50 7.71
C PHE A 205 13.85 -11.54 6.29
N ASP A 206 13.04 -11.88 5.30
CA ASP A 206 13.48 -12.00 3.91
C ASP A 206 13.77 -10.62 3.29
N THR A 207 12.99 -9.58 3.63
CA THR A 207 13.24 -8.19 3.19
C THR A 207 14.63 -7.72 3.60
N ILE A 208 14.98 -7.80 4.90
CA ILE A 208 16.27 -7.30 5.36
C ILE A 208 17.43 -8.13 4.81
N LYS A 209 17.23 -9.44 4.63
CA LYS A 209 18.20 -10.32 3.97
C LYS A 209 18.48 -9.85 2.54
N GLU A 210 17.44 -9.60 1.75
CA GLU A 210 17.57 -9.11 0.38
C GLU A 210 18.25 -7.73 0.34
N ASN A 211 17.84 -6.80 1.19
CA ASN A 211 18.45 -5.46 1.27
C ASN A 211 19.94 -5.51 1.60
N VAL A 212 20.33 -6.39 2.53
CA VAL A 212 21.73 -6.55 2.90
C VAL A 212 22.55 -7.14 1.75
N ILE A 213 22.05 -8.17 1.07
CA ILE A 213 22.74 -8.82 -0.06
C ILE A 213 22.86 -7.87 -1.26
N THR A 214 21.75 -7.22 -1.65
CA THR A 214 21.69 -6.38 -2.85
C THR A 214 22.51 -5.10 -2.72
N GLN A 215 22.78 -4.65 -1.49
CA GLN A 215 23.53 -3.44 -1.22
C GLN A 215 25.00 -3.69 -0.81
N GLU A 216 25.43 -4.94 -0.79
CA GLU A 216 26.82 -5.32 -0.50
C GLU A 216 27.73 -4.94 -1.69
N GLY A 217 28.58 -3.92 -1.48
CA GLY A 217 29.47 -3.37 -2.51
C GLY A 217 29.00 -2.05 -3.14
N MET A 218 27.81 -1.55 -2.82
CA MET A 218 27.39 -0.20 -3.21
C MET A 218 28.03 0.83 -2.27
N VAL A 219 28.83 1.74 -2.84
CA VAL A 219 29.41 2.90 -2.12
C VAL A 219 28.29 3.87 -1.78
N GLU A 220 28.11 4.16 -0.50
CA GLU A 220 27.20 5.22 -0.05
C GLU A 220 27.65 6.56 -0.66
N PRO A 221 26.77 7.33 -1.31
CA PRO A 221 27.10 8.67 -1.76
C PRO A 221 27.62 9.50 -0.58
N SER A 222 28.80 10.09 -0.74
CA SER A 222 29.41 10.94 0.29
C SER A 222 28.69 12.28 0.41
N ALA A 223 28.48 12.71 1.67
CA ALA A 223 27.83 13.95 2.13
C ALA A 223 26.28 13.95 2.06
N ILE A 224 25.70 13.26 3.04
CA ILE A 224 24.26 13.03 3.25
C ILE A 224 23.57 14.32 3.74
N VAL A 225 22.59 14.81 2.99
CA VAL A 225 21.49 15.60 3.55
C VAL A 225 20.44 14.57 3.94
N ASN A 226 20.37 14.19 5.23
CA ASN A 226 19.48 13.13 5.67
C ASN A 226 18.04 13.47 5.28
N TYR A 227 17.44 12.70 4.37
CA TYR A 227 16.02 12.81 4.08
C TYR A 227 15.20 12.55 5.34
N ASP A 228 14.41 13.56 5.75
CA ASP A 228 13.48 13.44 6.87
C ASP A 228 12.14 12.89 6.38
N ARG A 229 12.04 11.55 6.40
CA ARG A 229 10.81 10.86 6.02
C ARG A 229 9.61 11.21 6.90
N ILE A 230 9.82 11.63 8.15
CA ILE A 230 8.73 11.99 9.05
C ILE A 230 8.20 13.37 8.66
N ALA A 231 9.09 14.32 8.36
CA ALA A 231 8.68 15.62 7.81
C ALA A 231 7.91 15.48 6.50
N ALA A 232 8.32 14.56 5.60
CA ALA A 232 7.59 14.31 4.36
C ALA A 232 6.20 13.68 4.61
N ARG A 233 6.10 12.69 5.49
CA ARG A 233 4.82 12.08 5.91
C ARG A 233 3.89 13.12 6.53
N ASP A 234 4.40 13.91 7.46
CA ASP A 234 3.60 14.89 8.19
C ASP A 234 3.17 16.03 7.25
N TYR A 235 4.00 16.37 6.26
CA TYR A 235 3.63 17.30 5.20
C TYR A 235 2.41 16.79 4.41
N VAL A 236 2.45 15.55 3.90
CA VAL A 236 1.35 15.03 3.09
C VAL A 236 0.07 14.88 3.92
N ARG A 237 0.17 14.46 5.18
CA ARG A 237 -0.98 14.41 6.10
C ARG A 237 -1.58 15.78 6.38
N LYS A 238 -0.75 16.83 6.46
CA LYS A 238 -1.21 18.19 6.74
C LYS A 238 -2.02 18.80 5.59
N TRP A 239 -1.66 18.46 4.36
CA TRP A 239 -2.16 19.15 3.16
C TRP A 239 -3.11 18.30 2.32
N VAL A 240 -3.77 17.32 2.93
CA VAL A 240 -4.80 16.49 2.31
C VAL A 240 -5.92 16.22 3.31
N ALA A 241 -7.14 16.07 2.82
CA ALA A 241 -8.28 15.56 3.57
C ALA A 241 -9.09 14.63 2.67
N ASN A 242 -9.81 13.68 3.27
CA ASN A 242 -10.80 12.89 2.53
C ASN A 242 -11.91 13.81 2.02
N THR A 243 -12.38 13.59 0.79
CA THR A 243 -13.46 14.37 0.20
C THR A 243 -14.30 13.54 -0.76
N SER A 244 -15.58 13.85 -0.83
CA SER A 244 -16.51 13.36 -1.86
C SER A 244 -16.80 14.43 -2.92
N LYS A 245 -16.16 15.59 -2.83
CA LYS A 245 -16.36 16.70 -3.78
C LYS A 245 -15.72 16.35 -5.12
N PRO A 246 -16.47 16.29 -6.22
CA PRO A 246 -15.88 16.03 -7.53
C PRO A 246 -14.98 17.19 -7.95
N CYS A 247 -13.86 16.90 -8.61
CA CYS A 247 -12.85 17.91 -8.98
C CYS A 247 -13.34 18.87 -10.08
N GLU A 248 -14.25 18.40 -10.93
CA GLU A 248 -15.01 19.12 -11.96
C GLU A 248 -16.44 18.53 -11.98
N PRO A 249 -17.44 19.22 -12.55
CA PRO A 249 -18.77 18.64 -12.75
C PRO A 249 -18.69 17.26 -13.42
N ASP A 250 -19.45 16.31 -12.90
CA ASP A 250 -19.54 14.92 -13.40
C ASP A 250 -18.23 14.10 -13.36
N SER A 251 -17.20 14.57 -12.66
CA SER A 251 -15.95 13.80 -12.49
C SER A 251 -16.07 12.75 -11.39
N GLU A 252 -15.59 11.53 -11.66
CA GLU A 252 -15.37 10.49 -10.65
C GLU A 252 -14.14 10.80 -9.76
N THR A 253 -13.22 11.64 -10.24
CA THR A 253 -12.08 12.10 -9.43
C THR A 253 -12.55 13.13 -8.43
N VAL A 254 -12.29 12.88 -7.14
CA VAL A 254 -12.67 13.78 -6.05
C VAL A 254 -11.49 14.65 -5.61
N GLN A 255 -11.75 15.93 -5.38
CA GLN A 255 -10.74 16.91 -5.02
C GLN A 255 -11.31 18.09 -4.22
N ASP A 256 -10.67 18.42 -3.10
CA ASP A 256 -10.94 19.65 -2.36
C ASP A 256 -9.67 20.47 -2.09
N LYS A 257 -9.37 21.33 -3.06
CA LYS A 257 -8.23 22.26 -3.06
C LYS A 257 -8.19 23.22 -1.87
N SER A 258 -9.26 23.34 -1.06
CA SER A 258 -9.22 24.15 0.16
C SER A 258 -8.29 23.58 1.24
N ASN A 259 -7.98 22.29 1.17
CA ASN A 259 -7.05 21.61 2.09
C ASN A 259 -5.60 21.59 1.59
N TYR A 260 -5.33 22.14 0.39
CA TYR A 260 -4.02 22.07 -0.24
C TYR A 260 -3.09 23.15 0.31
N ASN A 261 -1.77 22.95 0.16
CA ASN A 261 -0.82 23.99 0.56
C ASN A 261 -0.98 25.25 -0.33
N PRO A 262 -1.39 26.40 0.25
CA PRO A 262 -1.62 27.61 -0.53
C PRO A 262 -0.34 28.24 -1.10
N ALA A 263 0.85 27.78 -0.68
CA ALA A 263 2.13 28.22 -1.25
C ALA A 263 2.40 27.66 -2.66
N TYR A 264 1.63 26.66 -3.11
CA TYR A 264 1.80 26.02 -4.41
C TYR A 264 0.55 26.17 -5.26
N THR A 265 0.73 26.30 -6.57
CA THR A 265 -0.37 26.18 -7.52
C THR A 265 -0.92 24.75 -7.48
N ALA A 266 -2.21 24.61 -7.19
CA ALA A 266 -2.93 23.35 -7.27
C ALA A 266 -3.41 23.09 -8.70
N TYR A 267 -3.34 21.84 -9.15
CA TYR A 267 -3.83 21.43 -10.46
C TYR A 267 -5.16 20.65 -10.35
N THR A 268 -6.14 21.00 -11.19
CA THR A 268 -7.47 20.38 -11.11
C THR A 268 -7.44 18.95 -11.65
N CYS A 269 -7.92 17.99 -10.84
CA CYS A 269 -7.99 16.55 -11.15
C CYS A 269 -6.63 15.85 -11.39
N ASN A 270 -5.48 16.54 -11.38
CA ASN A 270 -4.17 15.96 -11.76
C ASN A 270 -2.99 16.49 -10.91
N ASP A 271 -3.18 16.67 -9.60
CA ASP A 271 -2.20 17.23 -8.67
C ASP A 271 -1.27 16.19 -8.00
N CYS A 272 -1.49 14.88 -8.21
CA CYS A 272 -0.78 13.81 -7.49
C CYS A 272 0.75 13.97 -7.43
N ALA A 273 1.43 14.20 -8.56
CA ALA A 273 2.88 14.37 -8.59
C ALA A 273 3.34 15.71 -8.00
N ASN A 274 2.56 16.78 -8.17
CA ASN A 274 2.83 18.08 -7.54
C ASN A 274 2.80 17.94 -6.01
N PHE A 275 1.79 17.29 -5.47
CA PHE A 275 1.63 16.99 -4.05
C PHE A 275 2.78 16.16 -3.48
N VAL A 276 3.11 15.03 -4.14
CA VAL A 276 4.23 14.18 -3.71
C VAL A 276 5.56 14.94 -3.79
N SER A 277 5.79 15.75 -4.84
CA SER A 277 7.01 16.56 -4.95
C SER A 277 7.15 17.55 -3.79
N GLN A 278 6.04 18.17 -3.38
CA GLN A 278 6.05 19.07 -2.22
C GLN A 278 6.43 18.32 -0.93
N GLY A 279 5.87 17.12 -0.71
CA GLY A 279 6.24 16.27 0.43
C GLY A 279 7.72 15.86 0.43
N LEU A 280 8.27 15.50 -0.74
CA LEU A 280 9.70 15.19 -0.88
C LEU A 280 10.60 16.38 -0.56
N ASN A 281 10.23 17.58 -1.03
CA ASN A 281 10.97 18.80 -0.75
C ASN A 281 10.89 19.18 0.74
N ALA A 282 9.72 18.99 1.37
CA ALA A 282 9.56 19.18 2.81
C ALA A 282 10.38 18.18 3.63
N GLY A 283 10.59 16.96 3.11
CA GLY A 283 11.54 15.98 3.65
C GLY A 283 13.01 16.30 3.39
N GLY A 284 13.32 17.39 2.68
CA GLY A 284 14.69 17.89 2.53
C GLY A 284 15.38 17.56 1.21
N ILE A 285 14.71 16.94 0.24
CA ILE A 285 15.28 16.82 -1.12
C ILE A 285 15.34 18.23 -1.75
N PRO A 286 16.52 18.77 -2.10
CA PRO A 286 16.64 20.12 -2.61
C PRO A 286 16.17 20.19 -4.06
N THR A 287 15.57 21.32 -4.42
CA THR A 287 15.26 21.64 -5.81
C THR A 287 16.53 21.98 -6.61
N ASP A 288 16.49 21.74 -7.91
CA ASP A 288 17.51 22.21 -8.86
C ASP A 288 16.89 22.82 -10.13
N SER A 289 17.67 22.99 -11.19
CA SER A 289 17.16 23.56 -12.45
C SER A 289 16.12 22.67 -13.15
N THR A 290 16.13 21.36 -12.87
CA THR A 290 15.29 20.34 -13.50
C THR A 290 14.11 19.97 -12.63
N TRP A 291 14.33 19.68 -11.35
CA TRP A 291 13.30 19.36 -10.38
C TRP A 291 13.06 20.54 -9.44
N LYS A 292 12.02 21.31 -9.76
CA LYS A 292 11.56 22.47 -8.98
C LYS A 292 10.08 22.71 -9.32
N PRO A 293 9.35 23.49 -8.51
CA PRO A 293 7.93 23.70 -8.72
C PRO A 293 7.60 24.04 -10.17
N TYR A 294 6.57 23.34 -10.68
CA TYR A 294 5.97 23.55 -12.01
C TYR A 294 6.79 23.07 -13.21
N THR A 295 7.95 22.45 -13.02
CA THR A 295 8.63 21.72 -14.12
C THR A 295 8.01 20.34 -14.33
N SER A 296 8.21 19.74 -15.51
CA SER A 296 7.70 18.39 -15.78
C SER A 296 8.18 17.35 -14.77
N ALA A 297 9.45 17.41 -14.35
CA ALA A 297 9.98 16.50 -13.32
C ALA A 297 9.30 16.69 -11.95
N TRP A 298 8.63 17.82 -11.70
CA TRP A 298 7.90 18.08 -10.46
C TRP A 298 6.42 17.70 -10.53
N ILE A 299 5.74 18.02 -11.64
CA ILE A 299 4.27 17.90 -11.75
C ILE A 299 3.78 16.69 -12.54
N ASN A 300 4.65 15.94 -13.22
CA ASN A 300 4.26 14.76 -14.01
C ASN A 300 4.85 13.48 -13.41
N VAL A 301 3.99 12.47 -13.19
CA VAL A 301 4.32 11.21 -12.50
C VAL A 301 5.52 10.49 -13.12
N THR A 302 5.49 10.29 -14.44
CA THR A 302 6.55 9.55 -15.14
C THR A 302 7.86 10.35 -15.15
N SER A 303 7.80 11.66 -15.42
CA SER A 303 8.98 12.53 -15.42
C SER A 303 9.62 12.66 -14.04
N GLN A 304 8.80 12.74 -12.98
CA GLN A 304 9.25 12.76 -11.59
C GLN A 304 9.98 11.47 -11.22
N ALA A 305 9.35 10.32 -11.45
CA ALA A 305 9.95 9.03 -11.13
C ALA A 305 11.27 8.82 -11.89
N ASN A 306 11.30 9.16 -13.19
CA ASN A 306 12.51 9.05 -14.01
C ASN A 306 13.64 9.94 -13.47
N TYR A 307 13.34 11.19 -13.11
CA TYR A 307 14.33 12.10 -12.53
C TYR A 307 14.86 11.56 -11.20
N MET A 308 13.97 11.17 -10.28
CA MET A 308 14.35 10.71 -8.94
C MET A 308 15.20 9.43 -8.99
N VAL A 309 14.89 8.50 -9.89
CA VAL A 309 15.69 7.29 -10.12
C VAL A 309 17.03 7.63 -10.78
N ALA A 310 17.05 8.52 -11.78
CA ALA A 310 18.29 8.93 -12.45
C ALA A 310 19.27 9.65 -11.50
N LYS A 311 18.74 10.39 -10.52
CA LYS A 311 19.52 11.03 -9.44
C LYS A 311 19.91 10.07 -8.32
N THR A 312 19.47 8.81 -8.40
CA THR A 312 19.64 7.77 -7.35
C THR A 312 18.94 8.10 -6.02
N TYR A 313 18.05 9.11 -6.01
CA TYR A 313 17.26 9.48 -4.84
C TYR A 313 16.17 8.44 -4.56
N TRP A 314 15.61 7.83 -5.60
CA TRP A 314 14.69 6.70 -5.48
C TRP A 314 15.34 5.42 -5.96
N ILE A 315 15.22 4.37 -5.16
CA ILE A 315 15.60 3.02 -5.55
C ILE A 315 14.33 2.18 -5.62
N ALA A 316 14.02 1.68 -6.81
CA ALA A 316 12.87 0.81 -7.02
C ALA A 316 13.04 -0.49 -6.22
N THR A 317 11.95 -0.96 -5.63
CA THR A 317 11.91 -2.20 -4.86
C THR A 317 10.73 -3.06 -5.26
N THR A 318 10.94 -4.37 -5.29
CA THR A 318 9.91 -5.40 -5.45
C THR A 318 9.33 -5.85 -4.11
N ASN A 319 9.86 -5.31 -3.00
CA ASN A 319 9.42 -5.63 -1.66
C ASN A 319 8.60 -4.48 -1.07
N LEU A 320 7.33 -4.73 -0.83
CA LEU A 320 6.41 -3.74 -0.29
C LEU A 320 6.83 -3.23 1.11
N ASN A 321 7.59 -4.02 1.86
CA ASN A 321 8.11 -3.64 3.18
C ASN A 321 9.34 -2.72 3.14
N ASP A 322 9.82 -2.34 1.95
CA ASP A 322 10.84 -1.31 1.81
C ASP A 322 10.24 0.10 1.67
N CYS A 323 8.95 0.19 1.32
CA CYS A 323 8.23 1.45 1.23
C CYS A 323 7.57 1.75 2.59
N VAL A 324 8.27 2.51 3.42
CA VAL A 324 7.83 2.93 4.76
C VAL A 324 7.20 4.33 4.72
N ALA A 325 6.67 4.79 5.85
CA ALA A 325 6.06 6.11 5.92
C ALA A 325 7.03 7.23 5.51
N GLY A 326 6.57 8.11 4.63
CA GLY A 326 7.35 9.16 3.97
C GLY A 326 7.99 8.73 2.65
N PHE A 327 7.82 7.48 2.19
CA PHE A 327 8.32 7.04 0.88
C PHE A 327 7.21 7.01 -0.19
N PRO A 328 7.54 7.32 -1.45
CA PRO A 328 6.57 7.37 -2.53
C PRO A 328 6.36 6.00 -3.18
N PHE A 329 5.21 5.85 -3.81
CA PHE A 329 4.90 4.73 -4.70
C PHE A 329 3.95 5.19 -5.79
N ARG A 330 3.97 4.52 -6.95
CA ARG A 330 3.13 4.88 -8.10
C ARG A 330 2.40 3.69 -8.68
N ILE A 331 1.19 3.90 -9.18
CA ILE A 331 0.37 2.86 -9.79
C ILE A 331 0.95 2.48 -11.17
N LYS A 332 0.83 1.21 -11.55
CA LYS A 332 1.33 0.68 -12.82
C LYS A 332 0.34 0.87 -13.97
N SER A 333 -0.94 0.70 -13.70
CA SER A 333 -2.03 0.77 -14.68
C SER A 333 -2.44 2.20 -15.04
N TYR A 334 -2.05 3.18 -14.23
CA TYR A 334 -2.50 4.57 -14.34
C TYR A 334 -1.41 5.54 -13.83
N GLU A 335 -1.32 6.73 -14.42
CA GLU A 335 -0.36 7.76 -14.01
C GLU A 335 -0.79 8.42 -12.69
N HIS A 336 -0.52 7.74 -11.57
CA HIS A 336 -0.81 8.25 -10.23
C HIS A 336 0.30 7.88 -9.25
N VAL A 337 0.72 8.85 -8.44
CA VAL A 337 1.77 8.72 -7.42
C VAL A 337 1.26 9.22 -6.08
N MET A 338 1.60 8.49 -5.03
CA MET A 338 1.14 8.73 -3.66
C MET A 338 2.32 8.64 -2.69
N MET A 339 2.07 9.07 -1.46
CA MET A 339 3.03 8.95 -0.37
C MET A 339 2.52 7.93 0.65
N MET A 340 3.35 6.95 1.00
CA MET A 340 3.07 6.04 2.10
C MET A 340 3.04 6.83 3.40
N SER A 341 1.97 6.72 4.18
CA SER A 341 1.84 7.41 5.47
C SER A 341 1.98 6.48 6.67
N TYR A 342 1.81 5.18 6.45
CA TYR A 342 1.88 4.16 7.50
C TYR A 342 2.26 2.80 6.91
N ASN A 343 3.13 2.04 7.58
CA ASN A 343 3.40 0.64 7.25
C ASN A 343 3.86 -0.14 8.48
N ASP A 344 3.07 -1.11 8.96
CA ASP A 344 3.43 -2.00 10.09
C ASP A 344 3.76 -3.43 9.63
N GLY A 345 3.85 -3.67 8.32
CA GLY A 345 4.04 -4.98 7.71
C GLY A 345 2.73 -5.71 7.40
N THR A 346 1.67 -5.49 8.18
CA THR A 346 0.32 -6.04 7.97
C THR A 346 -0.55 -5.07 7.17
N THR A 347 -0.55 -3.81 7.59
CA THR A 347 -1.36 -2.73 7.03
C THR A 347 -0.48 -1.62 6.48
N ARG A 348 -0.94 -1.03 5.37
CA ARG A 348 -0.35 0.15 4.74
C ARG A 348 -1.42 1.19 4.52
N LYS A 349 -1.02 2.45 4.62
CA LYS A 349 -1.90 3.60 4.35
C LYS A 349 -1.16 4.63 3.52
N TYR A 350 -1.91 5.44 2.81
CA TYR A 350 -1.35 6.47 1.96
C TYR A 350 -2.09 7.78 2.06
N CYS A 351 -1.37 8.84 1.68
CA CYS A 351 -1.93 10.14 1.34
C CYS A 351 -1.77 10.35 -0.17
N GLY A 352 -2.80 10.89 -0.82
CA GLY A 352 -2.78 11.16 -2.26
C GLY A 352 -3.68 12.33 -2.64
N HIS A 353 -3.28 13.08 -3.68
CA HIS A 353 -4.13 14.04 -4.39
C HIS A 353 -4.59 13.44 -5.71
N SER A 354 -5.64 14.01 -6.33
CA SER A 354 -6.35 13.46 -7.52
C SER A 354 -7.08 12.18 -7.18
N SER A 355 -8.28 12.33 -6.60
CA SER A 355 -8.93 11.41 -5.66
C SER A 355 -8.29 11.56 -4.29
N ASP A 356 -8.56 12.71 -3.65
CA ASP A 356 -7.94 13.07 -2.38
C ASP A 356 -8.22 12.03 -1.30
N ARG A 357 -7.14 11.51 -0.69
CA ARG A 357 -7.19 10.46 0.33
C ARG A 357 -6.24 10.81 1.48
N TYR A 358 -6.76 10.76 2.70
CA TYR A 358 -6.03 10.96 3.95
C TYR A 358 -5.99 9.64 4.73
N ASP A 359 -4.78 9.09 4.89
CA ASP A 359 -4.52 7.82 5.58
C ASP A 359 -5.46 6.67 5.11
N GLU A 360 -5.76 6.62 3.81
CA GLU A 360 -6.58 5.57 3.20
C GLU A 360 -5.81 4.25 3.18
N LYS A 361 -6.48 3.14 3.49
CA LYS A 361 -5.87 1.82 3.46
C LYS A 361 -5.45 1.43 2.05
N TRP A 362 -4.21 0.98 1.92
CA TRP A 362 -3.69 0.42 0.68
C TRP A 362 -3.76 -1.11 0.71
N THR A 363 -4.47 -1.70 -0.25
CA THR A 363 -4.64 -3.15 -0.41
C THR A 363 -3.87 -3.73 -1.60
N GLY A 364 -3.25 -2.88 -2.42
CA GLY A 364 -2.51 -3.33 -3.60
C GLY A 364 -1.13 -3.90 -3.31
N GLY A 365 -0.65 -4.77 -4.21
CA GLY A 365 0.68 -5.38 -4.14
C GLY A 365 1.67 -4.82 -5.17
N THR A 366 2.80 -5.51 -5.32
CA THR A 366 3.83 -5.21 -6.34
C THR A 366 3.41 -5.54 -7.75
N ALA A 367 2.32 -6.30 -7.93
CA ALA A 367 1.64 -6.44 -9.21
C ALA A 367 1.02 -5.12 -9.68
N ASN A 368 0.60 -4.24 -8.76
CA ASN A 368 -0.26 -3.08 -9.06
C ASN A 368 0.49 -1.74 -9.00
N ALA A 369 1.61 -1.69 -8.27
CA ALA A 369 2.38 -0.46 -8.09
C ALA A 369 3.89 -0.70 -8.15
N TYR A 370 4.62 0.36 -8.48
CA TYR A 370 6.05 0.49 -8.26
C TYR A 370 6.29 1.16 -6.90
N TYR A 371 7.10 0.52 -6.07
CA TYR A 371 7.49 1.04 -4.77
C TYR A 371 8.92 1.53 -4.81
N TYR A 372 9.23 2.52 -3.98
CA TYR A 372 10.54 3.11 -3.91
C TYR A 372 11.00 3.23 -2.46
N ARG A 373 12.30 2.99 -2.24
CA ARG A 373 13.00 3.47 -1.05
C ARG A 373 13.72 4.77 -1.40
N ILE A 374 13.76 5.72 -0.48
CA ILE A 374 14.54 6.94 -0.66
C ILE A 374 15.98 6.73 -0.17
N ASN A 375 16.92 7.14 -0.99
CA ASN A 375 18.35 7.13 -0.73
C ASN A 375 18.90 8.56 -0.93
N TYR A 376 18.72 9.41 0.09
CA TYR A 376 19.18 10.79 0.10
C TYR A 376 19.68 11.20 1.49
#